data_AF-A0A1Q3CE51-F1
#
_entry.id   AF-A0A1Q3CE51-F1
#
_cell.length_a   1.000
_cell.length_b   1.000
_cell.length_c   1.000
_cell.angle_alpha   90.00
_cell.angle_beta   90.00
_cell.angle_gamma   90.00
#
_symmetry.space_group_name_H-M   'P 1'
#
loop_
_entity.id
_entity.type
_entity.pdbx_description
1 polymer ?
#
loop_
_entity_poly.entity_id
_entity_poly.type
_entity_poly.pdbx_seq_one_letter_code
_entity_poly.pdbx_strand_id
1 'polypeptide(L)' 'VPFFNVVYIEQTDFRLEDSKDCYGLAPGKSIQRRYAFPIKCTVITSDNKKTLLEVRAKYDGSKK' A
#
# COMPACT_ATOMS: atom_id res chain seq x y z
N VAL A 1 -2.87 17.76 5.97
CA VAL A 1 -2.13 16.65 6.63
C VAL A 1 -0.73 16.63 6.06
N PRO A 2 0.33 16.61 6.88
CA PRO A 2 1.70 16.53 6.40
C PRO A 2 1.96 15.21 5.64
N PHE A 3 2.76 15.29 4.58
CA PHE A 3 3.18 14.11 3.80
C PHE A 3 4.48 13.56 4.39
N PHE A 4 4.50 12.27 4.69
CA PHE A 4 5.65 11.58 5.26
C PHE A 4 6.05 10.39 4.39
N ASN A 5 7.34 10.04 4.42
CA ASN A 5 7.86 8.86 3.73
C ASN A 5 7.43 7.54 4.39
N VAL A 6 7.03 7.59 5.66
CA VAL A 6 6.54 6.45 6.44
C VAL A 6 5.11 6.73 6.86
N VAL A 7 4.21 5.80 6.54
CA VAL A 7 2.81 5.86 6.92
C VAL A 7 2.38 4.51 7.46
N TYR A 8 1.54 4.54 8.49
CA TYR A 8 0.89 3.35 9.01
C TYR A 8 -0.47 3.20 8.35
N ILE A 9 -0.82 1.95 8.04
CA ILE A 9 -2.12 1.55 7.49
C ILE A 9 -2.68 0.47 8.40
N GLU A 10 -4.00 0.33 8.41
CA GLU A 10 -4.63 -0.79 9.11
C GLU A 10 -4.29 -2.10 8.40
N GLN A 11 -4.10 -3.17 9.17
CA GLN A 11 -3.82 -4.49 8.59
C GLN A 11 -4.95 -4.96 7.67
N THR A 12 -6.20 -4.56 7.94
CA THR A 12 -7.39 -4.87 7.14
C THR A 12 -7.41 -4.17 5.78
N ASP A 13 -6.67 -3.06 5.63
CA ASP A 13 -6.52 -2.33 4.36
C ASP A 13 -5.49 -2.98 3.43
N PHE A 14 -4.77 -4.02 3.88
CA PHE A 14 -3.77 -4.72 3.06
C PHE A 14 -4.13 -6.20 2.87
N ARG A 15 -3.90 -6.74 1.67
CA ARG A 15 -4.00 -8.18 1.37
C ARG A 15 -2.77 -8.69 0.63
N LEU A 16 -2.35 -9.91 1.00
CA LEU A 16 -1.24 -10.62 0.36
C LEU A 16 -1.56 -11.06 -1.06
N GLU A 17 -2.83 -11.39 -1.32
CA GLU A 17 -3.31 -11.73 -2.65
C GLU A 17 -4.24 -10.62 -3.15
N ASP A 18 -3.99 -10.15 -4.37
CA ASP A 18 -4.91 -9.24 -5.05
C ASP A 18 -6.18 -10.00 -5.43
N SER A 19 -7.32 -9.45 -5.05
CA SER A 19 -8.63 -9.95 -5.43
C SER A 19 -9.44 -8.78 -5.99
N LYS A 20 -10.36 -9.07 -6.93
CA LYS A 20 -11.23 -8.05 -7.54
C LYS A 20 -12.02 -7.26 -6.50
N ASP A 21 -12.35 -7.87 -5.36
CA ASP A 21 -13.11 -7.25 -4.28
C ASP A 21 -12.23 -6.50 -3.26
N CYS A 22 -10.91 -6.48 -3.46
CA CYS A 22 -9.99 -5.76 -2.59
C CYS A 22 -9.83 -4.32 -3.07
N TYR A 23 -10.44 -3.37 -2.37
CA TYR A 23 -10.22 -1.93 -2.60
C TYR A 23 -8.97 -1.38 -1.87
N GLY A 24 -8.31 -2.24 -1.08
CA GLY A 24 -7.10 -1.92 -0.32
C GLY A 24 -5.81 -2.13 -1.11
N LEU A 25 -4.69 -2.13 -0.38
CA LEU A 25 -3.36 -2.38 -0.90
C LEU A 25 -3.11 -3.88 -1.12
N ALA A 26 -2.51 -4.21 -2.26
CA ALA A 26 -2.07 -5.55 -2.59
C ALA A 26 -0.77 -5.48 -3.41
N PRO A 27 0.05 -6.55 -3.43
CA PRO A 27 1.26 -6.60 -4.24
C PRO A 27 1.01 -6.19 -5.69
N GLY A 28 1.78 -5.22 -6.19
CA GLY A 28 1.69 -4.76 -7.58
C GLY A 28 0.48 -3.88 -7.91
N LYS A 29 -0.48 -3.74 -6.99
CA LYS A 29 -1.65 -2.87 -7.15
C LYS A 29 -1.28 -1.41 -6.92
N SER A 30 -1.87 -0.53 -7.72
CA SER A 30 -1.84 0.91 -7.50
C SER A 30 -3.18 1.36 -6.93
N ILE A 31 -3.15 2.11 -5.83
CA ILE A 31 -4.35 2.71 -5.24
C ILE A 31 -4.25 4.22 -5.23
N GLN A 32 -5.40 4.88 -5.38
CA GLN A 32 -5.53 6.32 -5.18
C GLN A 32 -5.83 6.57 -3.70
N ARG A 33 -4.89 7.17 -2.97
CA ARG A 33 -5.17 7.60 -1.59
C ARG A 33 -5.99 8.88 -1.62
N ARG A 34 -7.03 8.94 -0.77
CA ARG A 34 -7.80 10.16 -0.57
C ARG A 34 -6.88 11.25 0.01
N TYR A 35 -6.74 12.38 -0.69
CA TYR A 35 -5.88 13.52 -0.32
C TYR A 35 -4.37 13.30 -0.40
N ALA A 36 -3.91 12.24 -1.08
CA ALA A 36 -2.50 12.00 -1.33
C ALA A 36 -2.29 11.48 -2.75
N PHE A 37 -1.03 11.32 -3.13
CA PHE A 37 -0.64 10.80 -4.44
C PHE A 37 -1.01 9.32 -4.58
N PRO A 38 -1.29 8.85 -5.81
CA PRO A 38 -1.41 7.44 -6.09
C PRO A 38 -0.12 6.72 -5.69
N ILE A 39 -0.27 5.61 -4.97
CA ILE A 39 0.85 4.78 -4.53
C ILE A 39 0.75 3.39 -5.17
N LYS A 40 1.89 2.85 -5.56
CA LYS A 40 2.02 1.48 -6.09
C LYS A 40 2.85 0.65 -5.13
N CYS A 41 2.30 -0.47 -4.66
CA CYS A 41 3.06 -1.44 -3.87
C CYS A 41 4.12 -2.13 -4.72
N THR A 42 5.38 -2.10 -4.28
CA THR A 42 6.52 -2.69 -4.99
C THR A 42 7.10 -3.89 -4.27
N VAL A 43 7.24 -3.83 -2.94
CA VAL A 43 7.85 -4.91 -2.15
C VAL A 43 7.05 -5.13 -0.87
N ILE A 44 6.90 -6.40 -0.49
CA ILE A 44 6.24 -6.81 0.74
C ILE A 44 7.18 -7.73 1.50
N THR A 45 7.42 -7.42 2.76
CA THR A 45 8.16 -8.27 3.68
C THR A 45 7.19 -8.85 4.69
N SER A 46 7.18 -10.17 4.79
CA SER A 46 6.38 -10.92 5.77
C SER A 46 7.28 -11.91 6.48
N ASP A 47 7.20 -11.97 7.80
CA ASP A 47 8.04 -12.85 8.63
C ASP A 47 7.73 -14.33 8.35
N ASN A 48 6.44 -14.66 8.32
CA ASN A 48 5.96 -16.03 8.31
C ASN A 48 4.77 -16.24 7.37
N LYS A 49 4.69 -15.45 6.30
CA LYS A 49 3.55 -15.37 5.35
C LYS A 49 2.18 -15.03 5.97
N LYS A 50 2.05 -14.97 7.30
CA LYS A 50 0.83 -14.58 8.02
C LYS A 50 0.85 -13.15 8.53
N THR A 51 2.03 -12.66 8.92
CA THR A 51 2.19 -11.32 9.50
C THR A 51 3.01 -10.45 8.55
N LEU A 52 2.38 -9.38 8.05
CA LEU A 52 3.05 -8.33 7.31
C LEU A 52 3.86 -7.46 8.25
N LEU A 53 5.13 -7.26 7.91
CA LEU A 53 6.04 -6.41 8.66
C LEU A 53 6.21 -5.04 8.00
N GLU A 54 6.46 -5.03 6.69
CA GLU A 54 6.75 -3.80 5.96
C GLU A 54 6.22 -3.90 4.52
N VAL A 55 5.63 -2.81 4.05
CA VAL A 55 5.24 -2.64 2.65
C VAL A 55 5.97 -1.43 2.09
N ARG A 56 6.76 -1.64 1.03
CA ARG A 56 7.35 -0.55 0.27
C ARG A 56 6.44 -0.19 -0.89
N ALA A 57 6.18 1.10 -1.02
CA ALA A 57 5.40 1.65 -2.11
C ALA A 57 6.14 2.80 -2.76
N LYS A 58 5.91 2.96 -4.07
CA LYS A 58 6.36 4.13 -4.82
C LYS A 58 5.15 5.03 -5.07
N TYR A 59 5.24 6.30 -4.70
CA TYR A 59 4.23 7.29 -5.04
C TYR A 59 4.62 7.99 -6.35
N ASP A 60 3.62 8.41 -7.13
CA ASP A 60 3.83 9.26 -8.31
C ASP A 60 3.41 10.70 -7.99
N GLY A 61 4.40 11.58 -7.81
CA GLY A 61 4.17 13.00 -7.50
C GLY A 61 3.70 13.84 -8.67
N SER A 62 3.66 13.29 -9.88
CA SER A 62 3.31 14.03 -11.11
C SER A 62 1.79 14.16 -11.28
N LYS A 63 1.01 13.35 -10.56
CA LYS A 63 -0.46 13.29 -10.65
C LYS A 63 -1.07 13.78 -9.33
N LYS A 64 -1.55 15.03 -9.30
CA LYS A 64 -2.20 15.64 -8.13
C LYS A 64 -3.71 15.73 -8.31
#